data_AF-A0A7C3CZX8-F1
#
_entry.id   AF-A0A7C3CZX8-F1
#
_cell.length_a   1.000
_cell.length_b   1.000
_cell.length_c   1.000
_cell.angle_alpha   90.00
_cell.angle_beta   90.00
_cell.angle_gamma   90.00
#
_symmetry.space_group_name_H-M   'P 1'
#
loop_
_entity.id
_entity.type
_entity.pdbx_description
1 polymer ?
#
loop_
_entity_poly.entity_id
_entity_poly.type
_entity_poly.pdbx_seq_one_letter_code
_entity_poly.pdbx_strand_id
1 'polypeptide(L)'
;MVETGLTLGRVGVVSASEAGLAEIAHLLHREHVSLSHRIYAGRKGAALLNGLRTCQDDAETEIILLLSPSLPPEGTRQLLDQVRHSEKPTVACLLGTDPRLLWRAGAIPAARLDEAALRAIAWVRGWDQALISSQLEDLDEQMETLAQDVHLHLDPARRRLWGLFTSEIFYREAQTVLAGLAVPPARMTLSLH
;
A
#
# COMPACT_ATOMS: atom_id res chain seq x y z
N MET A 1 2.08 -27.50 26.25
CA MET A 1 1.33 -26.27 26.56
C MET A 1 1.18 -25.51 25.26
N VAL A 2 -0.05 -25.29 24.79
CA VAL A 2 -0.33 -24.46 23.62
C VAL A 2 -0.35 -23.03 24.14
N GLU A 3 0.73 -22.28 23.91
CA GLU A 3 0.70 -20.82 24.11
C GLU A 3 -0.19 -20.22 23.01
N THR A 4 -1.48 -20.03 23.31
CA THR A 4 -2.30 -19.04 22.61
C THR A 4 -1.95 -17.66 23.15
N GLY A 5 -0.70 -17.24 22.97
CA GLY A 5 -0.29 -15.85 23.15
C GLY A 5 -0.36 -15.21 21.77
N LEU A 6 -1.38 -14.40 21.49
CA LEU A 6 -1.26 -13.40 20.44
C LEU A 6 -0.11 -12.48 20.87
N THR A 7 1.09 -12.73 20.37
CA THR A 7 2.18 -11.77 20.47
C THR A 7 1.68 -10.50 19.78
N LEU A 8 1.43 -9.46 20.57
CA LEU A 8 1.24 -8.12 20.05
C LEU A 8 2.47 -7.83 19.19
N GLY A 9 2.22 -7.54 17.92
CA GLY A 9 3.28 -7.30 16.96
C GLY A 9 3.71 -5.86 16.92
N ARG A 10 4.62 -5.56 16.01
CA ARG A 10 5.28 -4.24 15.91
C ARG A 10 4.71 -3.34 14.82
N VAL A 11 3.78 -3.87 14.02
CA VAL A 11 3.21 -3.18 12.85
C VAL A 11 1.79 -2.73 13.15
N GLY A 12 1.55 -1.42 13.12
CA GLY A 12 0.21 -0.84 13.20
C GLY A 12 -0.35 -0.60 11.80
N VAL A 13 -1.49 -1.20 11.45
CA VAL A 13 -2.13 -1.00 10.14
C VAL A 13 -3.39 -0.19 10.27
N VAL A 14 -3.47 0.90 9.53
CA VAL A 14 -4.63 1.80 9.45
C VAL A 14 -5.09 1.85 8.00
N SER A 15 -6.32 1.43 7.74
CA SER A 15 -6.82 1.26 6.38
C SER A 15 -8.22 1.84 6.17
N ALA A 16 -8.42 2.51 5.05
CA ALA A 16 -9.74 2.87 4.52
C ALA A 16 -10.37 1.77 3.66
N SER A 17 -9.69 0.66 3.45
CA SER A 17 -10.16 -0.51 2.71
C SER A 17 -10.09 -1.78 3.55
N GLU A 18 -11.22 -2.45 3.72
CA GLU A 18 -11.26 -3.74 4.43
C GLU A 18 -10.45 -4.81 3.68
N ALA A 19 -10.58 -4.87 2.35
CA ALA A 19 -9.80 -5.80 1.53
C ALA A 19 -8.30 -5.52 1.60
N GLY A 20 -7.90 -4.24 1.58
CA GLY A 20 -6.49 -3.85 1.72
C GLY A 20 -5.92 -4.21 3.09
N LEU A 21 -6.73 -4.04 4.13
CA LEU A 21 -6.35 -4.44 5.50
C LEU A 21 -6.18 -5.96 5.61
N ALA A 22 -7.09 -6.73 5.00
CA ALA A 22 -7.02 -8.18 4.96
C ALA A 22 -5.78 -8.68 4.19
N GLU A 23 -5.50 -8.07 3.03
CA GLU A 23 -4.34 -8.40 2.21
C GLU A 23 -3.02 -8.11 2.94
N ILE A 24 -2.86 -6.92 3.50
CA ILE A 24 -1.66 -6.59 4.30
C ILE A 24 -1.51 -7.54 5.48
N ALA A 25 -2.59 -7.84 6.21
CA ALA A 25 -2.53 -8.80 7.31
C ALA A 25 -2.10 -10.19 6.83
N HIS A 26 -2.56 -10.63 5.66
CA HIS A 26 -2.15 -11.90 5.04
C HIS A 26 -0.66 -11.90 4.68
N LEU A 27 -0.17 -10.86 4.01
CA LEU A 27 1.23 -10.72 3.60
C LEU A 27 2.17 -10.69 4.81
N LEU A 28 1.84 -9.92 5.85
CA LEU A 28 2.62 -9.87 7.08
C LEU A 28 2.62 -11.22 7.82
N HIS A 29 1.45 -11.87 7.91
CA HIS A 29 1.33 -13.19 8.53
C HIS A 29 2.15 -14.25 7.80
N ARG A 30 2.16 -14.23 6.45
CA ARG A 30 2.97 -15.14 5.63
C ARG A 30 4.46 -15.03 5.95
N GLU A 31 4.92 -13.83 6.30
CA GLU A 31 6.30 -13.54 6.72
C GLU A 31 6.50 -13.60 8.24
N HIS A 32 5.55 -14.19 8.99
CA HIS A 32 5.59 -14.31 10.45
C HIS A 32 5.80 -12.97 11.19
N VAL A 33 5.24 -11.88 10.66
CA VAL A 33 5.22 -10.55 11.28
C VAL A 33 3.84 -10.29 11.87
N SER A 34 3.79 -10.04 13.18
CA SER A 34 2.55 -9.76 13.91
C SER A 34 2.15 -8.28 13.82
N LEU A 35 0.88 -8.00 14.09
CA LEU A 35 0.30 -6.65 14.17
C LEU A 35 0.18 -6.15 15.62
N SER A 36 0.51 -4.88 15.89
CA SER A 36 0.10 -4.18 17.13
C SER A 36 -1.36 -3.75 17.02
N HIS A 37 -1.73 -3.22 15.87
CA HIS A 37 -3.05 -2.70 15.56
C HIS A 37 -3.51 -3.12 14.17
N ARG A 38 -4.82 -3.39 14.07
CA ARG A 38 -5.53 -3.64 12.82
C ARG A 38 -6.79 -2.76 12.78
N ILE A 39 -6.65 -1.54 12.28
CA ILE A 39 -7.69 -0.51 12.32
C ILE A 39 -8.30 -0.33 10.93
N TYR A 40 -9.57 -0.72 10.79
CA TYR A 40 -10.38 -0.34 9.65
C TYR A 40 -11.14 0.97 9.96
N ALA A 41 -10.77 2.04 9.26
CA ALA A 41 -11.34 3.38 9.44
C ALA A 41 -12.45 3.71 8.43
N GLY A 42 -12.61 2.89 7.39
CA GLY A 42 -13.45 3.21 6.24
C GLY A 42 -13.02 4.49 5.53
N ARG A 43 -13.88 5.02 4.65
CA ARG A 43 -13.53 6.14 3.74
C ARG A 43 -13.52 7.54 4.39
N LYS A 44 -13.83 7.65 5.68
CA LYS A 44 -13.95 8.94 6.37
C LYS A 44 -12.58 9.40 6.87
N GLY A 45 -12.04 10.49 6.31
CA GLY A 45 -10.70 10.99 6.64
C GLY A 45 -10.42 11.18 8.14
N ALA A 46 -11.40 11.65 8.92
CA ALA A 46 -11.24 11.81 10.36
C ALA A 46 -10.99 10.49 11.11
N ALA A 47 -11.55 9.38 10.64
CA ALA A 47 -11.32 8.07 11.24
C ALA A 47 -9.92 7.52 10.90
N LEU A 48 -9.43 7.76 9.68
CA LEU A 48 -8.04 7.44 9.31
C LEU A 48 -7.05 8.24 10.16
N LEU A 49 -7.31 9.53 10.36
CA LEU A 49 -6.50 10.41 11.20
C LEU A 49 -6.43 9.91 12.65
N ASN A 50 -7.57 9.53 13.22
CA ASN A 50 -7.62 8.96 14.57
C ASN A 50 -6.90 7.62 14.65
N GLY A 51 -7.06 6.75 13.66
CA GLY A 51 -6.33 5.48 13.60
C GLY A 51 -4.81 5.68 13.52
N LEU A 52 -4.36 6.66 12.73
CA LEU A 52 -2.95 7.03 12.66
C LEU A 52 -2.44 7.49 14.03
N ARG A 53 -3.18 8.38 14.73
CA ARG A 53 -2.83 8.81 16.09
C ARG A 53 -2.74 7.65 17.07
N THR A 54 -3.70 6.72 17.04
CA THR A 54 -3.66 5.53 17.88
C THR A 54 -2.37 4.73 17.69
N CYS A 55 -1.95 4.48 16.45
CA CYS A 55 -0.68 3.80 16.18
C CYS A 55 0.56 4.64 16.58
N GLN A 56 0.48 5.96 16.43
CA GLN A 56 1.56 6.87 16.83
C GLN A 56 1.74 6.92 18.35
N ASP A 57 0.67 6.82 19.13
CA ASP A 57 0.67 6.87 20.59
C ASP A 57 0.96 5.50 21.24
N ASP A 58 0.77 4.40 20.52
CA ASP A 58 0.94 3.04 21.04
C ASP A 58 2.42 2.62 21.15
N ALA A 59 2.91 2.33 22.35
CA ALA A 59 4.32 2.02 22.59
C ALA A 59 4.83 0.76 21.87
N GLU A 60 3.96 -0.22 21.58
CA GLU A 60 4.31 -1.47 20.91
C GLU A 60 4.43 -1.31 19.38
N THR A 61 3.84 -0.25 18.82
CA THR A 61 3.90 0.03 17.38
C THR A 61 5.26 0.65 17.01
N GLU A 62 6.09 -0.09 16.28
CA GLU A 62 7.39 0.36 15.77
C GLU A 62 7.29 0.94 14.34
N ILE A 63 6.32 0.50 13.53
CA ILE A 63 6.08 1.00 12.17
C ILE A 63 4.59 1.01 11.82
N ILE A 64 4.18 2.01 11.04
CA ILE A 64 2.78 2.23 10.67
C ILE A 64 2.59 2.01 9.17
N LEU A 65 1.58 1.22 8.80
CA LEU A 65 1.07 1.11 7.43
C LEU A 65 -0.22 1.90 7.30
N LEU A 66 -0.23 2.90 6.42
CA LEU A 66 -1.41 3.73 6.13
C LEU A 66 -1.90 3.46 4.71
N LEU A 67 -3.11 2.89 4.59
CA LEU A 67 -3.67 2.41 3.33
C LEU A 67 -4.94 3.18 2.97
N SER A 68 -5.02 3.68 1.74
CA SER A 68 -6.28 4.19 1.21
C SER A 68 -6.38 4.03 -0.31
N PRO A 69 -7.51 3.54 -0.84
CA PRO A 69 -7.75 3.51 -2.28
C PRO A 69 -7.92 4.92 -2.88
N SER A 70 -8.37 5.89 -2.08
CA SER A 70 -8.62 7.27 -2.50
C SER A 70 -8.88 8.15 -1.29
N LEU A 71 -8.39 9.38 -1.31
CA LEU A 71 -8.64 10.41 -0.29
C LEU A 71 -8.91 11.76 -0.97
N PRO A 72 -9.86 12.57 -0.46
CA PRO A 72 -10.02 13.93 -0.93
C PRO A 72 -8.78 14.77 -0.54
N PRO A 73 -8.44 15.83 -1.30
CA PRO A 73 -7.23 16.63 -1.05
C PRO A 73 -7.08 17.14 0.39
N GLU A 74 -8.19 17.55 1.00
CA GLU A 74 -8.21 18.02 2.39
C GLU A 74 -7.85 16.89 3.38
N GLY A 75 -8.42 15.69 3.19
CA GLY A 75 -8.09 14.53 4.02
C GLY A 75 -6.64 14.08 3.84
N THR A 76 -6.11 14.15 2.62
CA THR A 76 -4.70 13.87 2.34
C THR A 76 -3.79 14.86 3.08
N ARG A 77 -4.08 16.18 3.03
CA ARG A 77 -3.29 17.19 3.75
C ARG A 77 -3.28 16.93 5.25
N GLN A 78 -4.44 16.73 5.86
CA GLN A 78 -4.55 16.46 7.30
C GLN A 78 -3.78 15.21 7.74
N LEU A 79 -3.82 14.14 6.94
CA LEU A 79 -3.04 12.93 7.21
C LEU A 79 -1.54 13.18 7.09
N LEU A 80 -1.10 13.88 6.03
CA LEU A 80 0.32 14.18 5.83
C LEU A 80 0.88 15.12 6.89
N ASP A 81 0.10 16.07 7.38
CA ASP A 81 0.48 16.89 8.53
C ASP A 81 0.60 16.04 9.79
N GLN A 82 -0.31 15.10 10.02
CA GLN A 82 -0.25 14.19 11.16
C GLN A 82 0.92 13.21 11.11
N VAL A 83 1.33 12.73 9.94
CA VAL A 83 2.52 11.87 9.79
C VAL A 83 3.75 12.52 10.44
N ARG A 84 3.91 13.84 10.30
CA ARG A 84 5.04 14.61 10.86
C ARG A 84 5.09 14.65 12.39
N HIS A 85 4.02 14.26 13.08
CA HIS A 85 3.91 14.33 14.54
C HIS A 85 4.47 13.09 15.26
N SER A 86 5.10 12.16 14.54
CA SER A 86 5.73 10.97 15.13
C SER A 86 7.05 10.65 14.45
N GLU A 87 8.00 10.14 15.23
CA GLU A 87 9.27 9.61 14.71
C GLU A 87 9.14 8.17 14.20
N LYS A 88 7.99 7.52 14.46
CA LYS A 88 7.73 6.17 13.94
C LYS A 88 7.57 6.23 12.42
N PRO A 89 8.32 5.43 11.66
CA PRO A 89 8.18 5.40 10.22
C PRO A 89 6.74 5.05 9.82
N THR A 90 6.25 5.77 8.83
CA THR A 90 4.93 5.52 8.25
C THR A 90 5.09 5.18 6.77
N VAL A 91 4.77 3.95 6.40
CA VAL A 91 4.67 3.57 4.99
C VAL A 91 3.26 3.86 4.51
N ALA A 92 3.14 4.71 3.50
CA ALA A 92 1.88 5.24 3.01
C ALA A 92 1.58 4.68 1.61
N CYS A 93 0.59 3.79 1.52
CA CYS A 93 0.00 3.33 0.28
C CYS A 93 -1.32 4.10 0.04
N LEU A 94 -1.18 5.37 -0.33
CA LEU A 94 -2.29 6.27 -0.64
C LEU A 94 -2.46 6.35 -2.16
N LEU A 95 -3.19 5.39 -2.73
CA LEU A 95 -3.29 5.23 -4.18
C LEU A 95 -3.85 6.48 -4.86
N GLY A 96 -3.18 6.92 -5.93
CA GLY A 96 -3.48 8.17 -6.64
C GLY A 96 -2.93 9.45 -5.99
N THR A 97 -2.19 9.35 -4.89
CA THR A 97 -1.46 10.49 -4.30
C THR A 97 -0.05 10.58 -4.88
N ASP A 98 0.42 11.78 -5.20
CA ASP A 98 1.80 12.00 -5.66
C ASP A 98 2.80 11.54 -4.58
N PRO A 99 3.68 10.57 -4.87
CA PRO A 99 4.66 10.06 -3.90
C PRO A 99 5.62 11.15 -3.39
N ARG A 100 5.84 12.22 -4.16
CA ARG A 100 6.65 13.37 -3.71
C ARG A 100 6.00 14.11 -2.54
N LEU A 101 4.66 14.14 -2.46
CA LEU A 101 3.95 14.72 -1.33
C LEU A 101 4.11 13.85 -0.08
N LEU A 102 4.07 12.53 -0.23
CA LEU A 102 4.31 11.57 0.84
C LEU A 102 5.72 11.73 1.42
N TRP A 103 6.74 11.73 0.55
CA TRP A 103 8.13 11.97 0.93
C TRP A 103 8.32 13.29 1.69
N ARG A 104 7.76 14.39 1.18
CA ARG A 104 7.85 15.72 1.82
C ARG A 104 7.18 15.78 3.19
N ALA A 105 6.26 14.86 3.47
CA ALA A 105 5.59 14.72 4.76
C ALA A 105 6.37 13.81 5.74
N GLY A 106 7.46 13.19 5.29
CA GLY A 106 8.22 12.21 6.08
C GLY A 106 7.65 10.79 6.01
N ALA A 107 6.67 10.53 5.14
CA ALA A 107 6.19 9.18 4.89
C ALA A 107 7.08 8.47 3.86
N ILE A 108 7.13 7.14 3.96
CA ILE A 108 7.73 6.26 2.96
C ILE A 108 6.60 5.90 1.98
N PRO A 109 6.60 6.38 0.73
CA PRO A 109 5.56 6.02 -0.21
C PRO A 109 5.66 4.54 -0.62
N ALA A 110 4.50 3.94 -0.86
CA ALA A 110 4.37 2.66 -1.55
C ALA A 110 3.30 2.79 -2.62
N ALA A 111 3.58 2.29 -3.83
CA ALA A 111 2.64 2.31 -4.96
C ALA A 111 1.71 1.10 -4.96
N ARG A 112 2.09 0.04 -4.23
CA ARG A 112 1.39 -1.25 -4.18
C ARG A 112 1.32 -1.77 -2.74
N LEU A 113 0.34 -2.62 -2.45
CA LEU A 113 0.12 -3.20 -1.11
C LEU A 113 1.25 -4.16 -0.74
N ASP A 114 1.75 -4.94 -1.68
CA ASP A 114 2.88 -5.83 -1.45
C ASP A 114 4.18 -5.06 -1.19
N GLU A 115 4.43 -3.96 -1.91
CA GLU A 115 5.51 -3.02 -1.58
C GLU A 115 5.36 -2.49 -0.15
N ALA A 116 4.15 -2.03 0.23
CA ALA A 116 3.92 -1.50 1.56
C ALA A 116 4.20 -2.53 2.66
N ALA A 117 3.71 -3.77 2.47
CA ALA A 117 3.98 -4.88 3.38
C ALA A 117 5.48 -5.19 3.44
N LEU A 118 6.15 -5.31 2.30
CA LEU A 118 7.56 -5.66 2.22
C LEU A 118 8.45 -4.64 2.95
N ARG A 119 8.16 -3.35 2.80
CA ARG A 119 8.87 -2.28 3.53
C ARG A 119 8.68 -2.40 5.04
N ALA A 120 7.47 -2.70 5.51
CA ALA A 120 7.23 -2.93 6.94
C ALA A 120 7.87 -4.20 7.47
N ILE A 121 7.85 -5.30 6.71
CA ILE A 121 8.55 -6.54 7.05
C ILE A 121 10.04 -6.27 7.18
N ALA A 122 10.62 -5.62 6.17
CA ALA A 122 12.03 -5.27 6.17
C ALA A 122 12.41 -4.40 7.36
N TRP A 123 11.55 -3.44 7.75
CA TRP A 123 11.77 -2.64 8.95
C TRP A 123 11.82 -3.49 10.22
N VAL A 124 10.81 -4.33 10.45
CA VAL A 124 10.72 -5.20 11.63
C VAL A 124 11.87 -6.20 11.69
N ARG A 125 12.34 -6.66 10.52
CA ARG A 125 13.44 -7.62 10.40
C ARG A 125 14.84 -6.97 10.45
N GLY A 126 14.91 -5.64 10.41
CA GLY A 126 16.18 -4.90 10.31
C GLY A 126 16.90 -5.11 8.97
N TRP A 127 16.15 -5.39 7.90
CA TRP A 127 16.69 -5.51 6.54
C TRP A 127 16.97 -4.13 5.94
N ASP A 128 17.97 -4.08 5.07
CA ASP A 128 18.36 -2.87 4.38
C ASP A 128 17.26 -2.42 3.41
N GLN A 129 16.70 -1.24 3.64
CA GLN A 129 15.66 -0.63 2.82
C GLN A 129 16.15 -0.28 1.40
N ALA A 130 17.46 -0.07 1.22
CA ALA A 130 18.04 0.13 -0.11
C ALA A 130 17.98 -1.16 -0.94
N LEU A 131 18.26 -2.31 -0.32
CA LEU A 131 18.13 -3.61 -0.98
C LEU A 131 16.67 -3.90 -1.34
N ILE A 132 15.71 -3.58 -0.46
CA ILE A 132 14.28 -3.69 -0.77
C ILE A 132 13.89 -2.83 -1.97
N SER A 133 14.44 -1.62 -2.06
CA SER A 133 14.16 -0.73 -3.18
C SER A 133 14.70 -1.31 -4.50
N SER A 134 15.91 -1.86 -4.50
CA SER A 134 16.46 -2.57 -5.68
C SER A 134 15.62 -3.80 -6.07
N GLN A 135 15.14 -4.59 -5.09
CA GLN A 135 14.27 -5.74 -5.38
C GLN A 135 12.92 -5.33 -5.99
N LEU A 136 12.38 -4.18 -5.57
CA LEU A 136 11.14 -3.64 -6.13
C LEU A 136 11.37 -3.12 -7.56
N GLU A 137 12.51 -2.49 -7.83
CA GLU A 137 12.92 -2.08 -9.18
C GLU A 137 13.05 -3.29 -10.12
N ASP A 138 13.71 -4.37 -9.68
CA ASP A 138 13.81 -5.62 -10.45
C ASP A 138 12.43 -6.22 -10.78
N LEU A 139 11.48 -6.13 -9.83
CA LEU A 139 10.12 -6.61 -10.03
C LEU A 139 9.34 -5.73 -11.02
N ASP A 140 9.53 -4.41 -10.97
CA ASP A 140 8.93 -3.49 -11.92
C ASP A 140 9.47 -3.74 -13.35
N GLU A 141 10.77 -4.01 -13.51
CA GLU A 141 11.37 -4.40 -14.80
C GLU A 141 10.82 -5.72 -15.35
N GLN A 142 10.63 -6.72 -14.48
CA GLN A 142 10.00 -7.99 -14.86
C GLN A 142 8.56 -7.78 -15.32
N MET A 143 7.81 -6.92 -14.62
CA MET A 143 6.43 -6.60 -14.95
C MET A 143 6.31 -5.85 -16.28
N GLU A 144 7.23 -4.93 -16.56
CA GLU A 144 7.34 -4.26 -17.86
C GLU A 144 7.67 -5.24 -18.99
N THR A 145 8.63 -6.14 -18.76
CA THR A 145 9.00 -7.19 -19.72
C THR A 145 7.80 -8.09 -20.05
N LEU A 146 7.05 -8.52 -19.02
CA LEU A 146 5.83 -9.31 -19.20
C LEU A 146 4.75 -8.52 -19.96
N ALA A 147 4.58 -7.23 -19.65
CA ALA A 147 3.61 -6.39 -20.33
C ALA A 147 3.93 -6.25 -21.82
N GLN A 148 5.20 -6.08 -22.17
CA GLN A 148 5.67 -6.04 -23.56
C GLN A 148 5.45 -7.36 -24.28
N ASP A 149 5.79 -8.48 -23.64
CA ASP A 149 5.56 -9.81 -24.22
C ASP A 149 4.08 -10.06 -24.48
N VAL A 150 3.21 -9.77 -23.51
CA VAL A 150 1.76 -9.87 -23.70
C VAL A 150 1.30 -8.93 -24.82
N HIS A 151 1.82 -7.71 -24.88
CA HIS A 151 1.46 -6.75 -25.93
C HIS A 151 1.78 -7.27 -27.35
N LEU A 152 2.93 -7.93 -27.53
CA LEU A 152 3.33 -8.52 -28.82
C LEU A 152 2.39 -9.63 -29.29
N HIS A 153 1.75 -10.34 -28.36
CA HIS A 153 0.82 -11.43 -28.66
C HIS A 153 -0.64 -10.97 -28.79
N LEU A 154 -0.93 -9.69 -28.53
CA LEU A 154 -2.26 -9.12 -28.72
C LEU A 154 -2.46 -8.65 -30.16
N ASP A 155 -3.65 -8.91 -30.69
CA ASP A 155 -4.09 -8.31 -31.95
C ASP A 155 -3.99 -6.77 -31.84
N PRO A 156 -3.24 -6.08 -32.72
CA PRO A 156 -3.08 -4.63 -32.69
C PRO A 156 -4.40 -3.84 -32.76
N ALA A 157 -5.49 -4.45 -33.24
CA ALA A 157 -6.83 -3.87 -33.23
C ALA A 157 -7.48 -3.86 -31.82
N ARG A 158 -7.01 -4.68 -30.88
CA ARG A 158 -7.51 -4.74 -29.50
C ARG A 158 -7.01 -3.55 -28.69
N ARG A 159 -7.88 -2.57 -28.52
CA ARG A 159 -7.56 -1.30 -27.84
C ARG A 159 -8.03 -1.22 -26.39
N ARG A 160 -8.58 -2.30 -25.82
CA ARG A 160 -9.28 -2.28 -24.53
C ARG A 160 -8.86 -3.43 -23.63
N LEU A 161 -8.50 -3.09 -22.39
CA LEU A 161 -8.35 -4.02 -21.27
C LEU A 161 -9.53 -3.83 -20.32
N TRP A 162 -10.15 -4.93 -19.93
CA TRP A 162 -11.28 -4.96 -18.99
C TRP A 162 -10.82 -5.65 -17.72
N GLY A 163 -10.83 -4.92 -16.61
CA GLY A 163 -10.55 -5.46 -15.29
C GLY A 163 -11.83 -5.46 -14.46
N LEU A 164 -12.19 -6.61 -13.91
CA LEU A 164 -13.33 -6.79 -13.03
C LEU A 164 -12.83 -6.94 -11.61
N PHE A 165 -13.16 -5.98 -10.75
CA PHE A 165 -12.70 -5.94 -9.37
C PHE A 165 -13.89 -5.83 -8.43
N THR A 166 -13.78 -6.47 -7.27
CA THR A 166 -14.76 -6.40 -6.17
C THR A 166 -14.33 -5.45 -5.06
N SER A 167 -13.14 -4.84 -5.18
CA SER A 167 -12.62 -3.89 -4.20
C SER A 167 -11.94 -2.70 -4.87
N GLU A 168 -12.26 -1.50 -4.39
CA GLU A 168 -11.71 -0.25 -4.92
C GLU A 168 -10.18 -0.20 -4.76
N ILE A 169 -9.60 -0.82 -3.73
CA ILE A 169 -8.14 -0.75 -3.53
C ILE A 169 -7.36 -1.55 -4.58
N PHE A 170 -7.82 -2.76 -4.92
CA PHE A 170 -7.20 -3.56 -5.98
C PHE A 170 -7.41 -2.93 -7.35
N TYR A 171 -8.60 -2.36 -7.59
CA TYR A 171 -8.88 -1.59 -8.80
C TYR A 171 -7.93 -0.39 -8.94
N ARG A 172 -7.72 0.39 -7.87
CA ARG A 172 -6.83 1.56 -7.86
C ARG A 172 -5.36 1.19 -7.98
N GLU A 173 -4.97 0.07 -7.39
CA GLU A 173 -3.61 -0.45 -7.49
C GLU A 173 -3.33 -0.89 -8.92
N ALA A 174 -4.24 -1.64 -9.54
CA ALA A 174 -4.14 -2.02 -10.94
C ALA A 174 -4.05 -0.79 -11.86
N GLN A 175 -4.83 0.27 -11.59
CA GLN A 175 -4.70 1.55 -12.30
C GLN A 175 -3.30 2.15 -12.16
N THR A 176 -2.74 2.11 -10.95
CA THR A 176 -1.40 2.66 -10.64
C THR A 176 -0.32 1.88 -11.38
N VAL A 177 -0.37 0.54 -11.30
CA VAL A 177 0.56 -0.36 -12.01
C VAL A 177 0.50 -0.12 -13.52
N LEU A 178 -0.70 -0.15 -14.10
CA LEU A 178 -0.87 -0.04 -15.56
C LEU A 178 -0.51 1.35 -16.10
N ALA A 179 -0.68 2.41 -15.30
CA ALA A 179 -0.25 3.76 -15.66
C ALA A 179 1.28 3.93 -15.63
N GLY A 180 1.99 3.08 -14.87
CA GLY A 180 3.45 3.06 -14.81
C GLY A 180 4.13 2.35 -15.98
N LEU A 181 3.39 1.54 -16.75
CA LEU A 181 3.94 0.77 -17.88
C LEU A 181 4.23 1.67 -19.10
N ALA A 182 5.29 1.37 -19.84
CA ALA A 182 5.67 2.13 -21.02
C ALA A 182 4.71 1.94 -22.21
N VAL A 183 3.95 0.83 -22.23
CA VAL A 183 2.94 0.52 -23.25
C VAL A 183 1.53 0.52 -22.64
N PRO A 184 0.93 1.69 -22.37
CA PRO A 184 -0.42 1.75 -21.83
C PRO A 184 -1.44 1.31 -22.90
N PRO A 185 -2.51 0.58 -22.53
CA PRO A 185 -3.58 0.24 -23.48
C PRO A 185 -4.20 1.51 -24.09
N ALA A 186 -4.43 1.51 -25.41
CA ALA A 186 -4.89 2.68 -26.16
C ALA A 186 -6.19 3.34 -25.62
N ARG A 187 -7.06 2.58 -24.95
CA ARG A 187 -8.15 3.08 -24.10
C ARG A 187 -8.45 2.08 -22.97
N MET A 188 -8.26 2.49 -21.73
CA MET A 188 -8.62 1.67 -20.57
C MET A 188 -10.00 2.04 -20.04
N THR A 189 -10.84 1.03 -19.84
CA THR A 189 -12.04 1.14 -19.01
C THR A 189 -11.94 0.04 -17.98
N LEU A 190 -11.45 0.42 -16.81
CA LEU A 190 -11.52 -0.42 -15.63
C LEU A 190 -12.83 -0.04 -14.92
N SER A 191 -13.61 -1.03 -14.49
CA SER A 191 -14.88 -0.78 -13.78
C SER A 191 -14.93 -1.56 -12.47
N LEU A 192 -15.25 -0.84 -11.41
CA LEU A 192 -15.66 -1.42 -10.13
C LEU A 192 -17.13 -1.84 -10.28
N HIS A 193 -17.43 -3.10 -9.95
CA HIS A 193 -18.80 -3.63 -9.95
C HIS A 193 -19.32 -3.78 -8.54
#